data_AF-A0A263BWT2-F1
#
_entry.id   AF-A0A263BWT2-F1
#
_cell.length_a   1.000
_cell.length_b   1.000
_cell.length_c   1.000
_cell.angle_alpha   90.00
_cell.angle_beta   90.00
_cell.angle_gamma   90.00
#
_symmetry.space_group_name_H-M   'P 1'
#
loop_
_entity.id
_entity.type
_entity.pdbx_description
1 polymer ?
#
loop_
_entity_poly.entity_id
_entity_poly.type
_entity_poly.pdbx_seq_one_letter_code
_entity_poly.pdbx_strand_id
1 'polypeptide(L)'
;MNKKTILIMVLILPVLISCETFEQSIYKIDDQEKPFAPREYYRASQMNNISMGVALMNSSLVEEGILSEILSHKHINDAVVLRQKDKYYIAVKPKRFSRPHSEMIKSELTAIMANKDIAVEVFTKPRHYRLAKQLSKKRSVNPQKREEILDKFLQKK
;
A
#
# COMPACT_ATOMS: atom_id res chain seq x y z
N MET A 1 81.38 7.90 -6.17
CA MET A 1 80.10 7.18 -5.98
C MET A 1 80.40 5.79 -5.47
N ASN A 2 79.97 5.45 -4.25
CA ASN A 2 80.34 4.19 -3.59
C ASN A 2 79.53 3.03 -4.18
N LYS A 3 80.20 1.92 -4.51
CA LYS A 3 79.56 0.72 -5.11
C LYS A 3 78.39 0.17 -4.26
N LYS A 4 78.38 0.46 -2.95
CA LYS A 4 77.31 0.08 -2.01
C LYS A 4 76.02 0.89 -2.16
N THR A 5 76.09 2.17 -2.54
CA THR A 5 74.88 3.00 -2.73
C THR A 5 74.16 2.68 -4.03
N ILE A 6 74.90 2.22 -5.05
CA ILE A 6 74.31 1.76 -6.32
C ILE A 6 73.54 0.44 -6.11
N LEU A 7 74.09 -0.48 -5.31
CA LEU A 7 73.43 -1.75 -4.99
C LEU A 7 72.10 -1.55 -4.25
N ILE A 8 72.05 -0.59 -3.31
CA ILE A 8 70.84 -0.29 -2.55
C ILE A 8 69.77 0.34 -3.46
N MET A 9 70.14 1.22 -4.39
CA MET A 9 69.19 1.80 -5.34
C MET A 9 68.60 0.75 -6.31
N VAL A 10 69.41 -0.21 -6.77
CA VAL A 10 68.96 -1.28 -7.67
C VAL A 10 68.01 -2.26 -6.97
N LEU A 11 68.11 -2.40 -5.64
CA LEU A 11 67.25 -3.33 -4.88
C LEU A 11 65.89 -2.73 -4.51
N ILE A 12 65.77 -1.39 -4.49
CA ILE A 12 64.50 -0.68 -4.19
C ILE A 12 63.64 -0.50 -5.45
N LEU A 13 64.27 -0.39 -6.63
CA LEU A 13 63.59 -0.22 -7.91
C LEU A 13 62.55 -1.32 -8.24
N PRO A 14 62.82 -2.64 -8.05
CA PRO A 14 61.84 -3.68 -8.34
C PRO A 14 60.70 -3.78 -7.31
N VAL A 15 60.89 -3.27 -6.08
CA VAL A 15 59.84 -3.24 -5.05
C VAL A 15 58.79 -2.16 -5.38
N LEU A 16 59.21 -1.05 -5.97
CA LEU A 16 58.29 0.01 -6.42
C LEU A 16 57.53 -0.39 -7.70
N ILE A 17 58.17 -1.11 -8.63
CA ILE A 17 57.51 -1.57 -9.87
C ILE A 17 56.50 -2.72 -9.58
N SER A 18 56.69 -3.47 -8.50
CA SER A 18 55.80 -4.57 -8.12
C SER A 18 54.55 -4.13 -7.34
N CYS A 19 54.42 -2.84 -7.02
CA CYS A 19 53.28 -2.32 -6.24
C CYS A 19 52.12 -1.82 -7.12
N GLU A 20 52.26 -1.77 -8.45
CA GLU A 20 51.25 -1.24 -9.37
C GLU A 20 50.31 -2.30 -9.99
N THR A 21 50.34 -3.57 -9.58
CA THR A 21 49.56 -4.64 -10.23
C THR A 21 48.49 -5.32 -9.36
N PHE A 22 47.90 -4.60 -8.41
CA PHE A 22 46.67 -5.05 -7.73
C PHE A 22 45.56 -4.00 -7.76
N GLU A 23 45.24 -3.52 -8.95
CA GLU A 23 43.95 -2.86 -9.24
C GLU A 23 43.15 -3.67 -10.25
N GLN A 24 43.08 -4.99 -10.07
CA GLN A 24 42.00 -5.78 -10.68
C GLN A 24 40.75 -5.60 -9.85
N SER A 25 40.10 -4.45 -10.02
CA SER A 25 38.69 -4.33 -9.69
C SER A 25 37.95 -5.43 -10.45
N ILE A 26 37.10 -6.18 -9.76
CA ILE A 26 36.30 -7.29 -10.35
C ILE A 26 35.30 -6.75 -11.39
N TYR A 27 35.18 -5.43 -11.53
CA TYR A 27 34.42 -4.74 -12.54
C TYR A 27 35.32 -4.42 -13.73
N LYS A 28 35.39 -5.31 -14.72
CA LYS A 28 35.79 -4.91 -16.06
C LYS A 28 34.70 -3.99 -16.60
N ILE A 29 34.97 -2.69 -16.67
CA ILE A 29 34.16 -1.75 -17.44
C ILE A 29 34.52 -2.03 -18.89
N ASP A 30 33.71 -2.82 -19.56
CA ASP A 30 33.81 -3.02 -21.00
C ASP A 30 33.28 -1.74 -21.67
N ASP A 31 34.17 -0.94 -22.26
CA ASP A 31 33.82 0.32 -22.92
C ASP A 31 32.90 0.13 -24.14
N GLN A 32 32.59 -1.13 -24.52
CA GLN A 32 31.62 -1.48 -25.56
C GLN A 32 30.23 -1.88 -25.03
N GLU A 33 30.07 -2.04 -23.71
CA GLU A 33 28.74 -2.26 -23.15
C GLU A 33 28.04 -0.92 -22.96
N LYS A 34 27.04 -0.67 -23.81
CA LYS A 34 26.12 0.47 -23.67
C LYS A 34 25.74 0.59 -22.18
N PRO A 35 25.85 1.78 -21.57
CA PRO A 35 25.56 1.94 -20.15
C PRO A 35 24.18 1.36 -19.89
N PHE A 36 24.09 0.39 -18.96
CA PHE A 36 22.82 -0.18 -18.56
C PHE A 36 21.89 0.98 -18.22
N ALA A 37 20.91 1.24 -19.10
CA ALA A 37 19.90 2.24 -18.83
C ALA A 37 19.30 1.85 -17.48
N PRO A 38 19.32 2.74 -16.47
CA PRO A 38 18.72 2.44 -15.19
C PRO A 38 17.29 2.00 -15.48
N ARG A 39 16.89 0.81 -15.01
CA ARG A 39 15.49 0.39 -15.08
C ARG A 39 14.74 1.49 -14.35
N GLU A 40 14.04 2.32 -15.10
CA GLU A 40 13.27 3.43 -14.55
C GLU A 40 12.16 2.82 -13.70
N TYR A 41 12.47 2.57 -12.43
CA TYR A 41 11.46 2.40 -11.41
C TYR A 41 10.93 3.78 -11.09
N TYR A 42 10.25 4.40 -12.06
CA TYR A 42 9.18 5.30 -11.71
C TYR A 42 8.19 4.44 -10.94
N ARG A 43 8.34 4.41 -9.61
CA ARG A 43 7.15 4.53 -8.80
C ARG A 43 6.59 5.86 -9.24
N ALA A 44 5.68 5.81 -10.20
CA ALA A 44 4.65 6.80 -10.30
C ALA A 44 4.05 6.82 -8.90
N SER A 45 4.54 7.73 -8.05
CA SER A 45 3.69 8.50 -7.20
C SER A 45 2.73 9.18 -8.16
N GLN A 46 1.76 8.40 -8.66
CA GLN A 46 0.40 8.87 -8.72
C GLN A 46 0.11 9.31 -7.29
N MET A 47 0.55 10.53 -6.95
CA MET A 47 -0.39 11.53 -6.47
C MET A 47 -1.51 11.56 -7.51
N ASN A 48 -2.32 10.50 -7.52
CA ASN A 48 -3.69 10.60 -7.94
C ASN A 48 -4.22 11.58 -6.93
N ASN A 49 -4.29 12.84 -7.35
CA ASN A 49 -5.38 13.73 -7.02
C ASN A 49 -6.58 12.84 -6.75
N ILE A 50 -6.83 12.63 -5.47
CA ILE A 50 -8.11 12.40 -4.82
C ILE A 50 -9.17 11.95 -5.83
N SER A 51 -8.96 10.82 -6.51
CA SER A 51 -10.04 10.06 -7.11
C SER A 51 -10.51 9.18 -5.97
N MET A 52 -11.07 9.91 -4.99
CA MET A 52 -12.17 9.53 -4.14
C MET A 52 -12.99 8.50 -4.92
N GLY A 53 -12.68 7.23 -4.69
CA GLY A 53 -13.44 6.10 -5.22
C GLY A 53 -14.75 6.01 -4.46
N VAL A 54 -15.46 7.14 -4.33
CA VAL A 54 -16.82 7.15 -3.88
C VAL A 54 -17.58 6.47 -5.01
N ALA A 55 -18.09 5.29 -4.73
CA ALA A 55 -19.06 4.63 -5.56
C ALA A 55 -20.36 5.47 -5.51
N LEU A 56 -20.34 6.68 -6.10
CA LEU A 56 -21.47 7.63 -6.22
C LEU A 56 -22.42 7.19 -7.32
N MET A 57 -22.77 5.92 -7.32
CA MET A 57 -23.50 5.33 -8.42
C MET A 57 -24.59 4.45 -7.82
N ASN A 58 -25.58 5.16 -7.25
CA ASN A 58 -26.83 4.71 -6.60
C ASN A 58 -26.81 4.70 -5.05
N SER A 59 -26.04 5.58 -4.41
CA SER A 59 -26.13 5.78 -2.96
C SER A 59 -27.34 6.64 -2.60
N SER A 60 -28.13 6.22 -1.62
CA SER A 60 -29.10 7.13 -1.00
C SER A 60 -28.37 8.29 -0.32
N LEU A 61 -28.99 9.46 -0.18
CA LEU A 61 -28.40 10.62 0.55
C LEU A 61 -27.87 10.22 1.94
N VAL A 62 -28.51 9.24 2.58
CA VAL A 62 -28.09 8.65 3.86
C VAL A 62 -26.74 7.94 3.75
N GLU A 63 -26.50 7.16 2.69
CA GLU A 63 -25.24 6.45 2.48
C GLU A 63 -24.07 7.41 2.20
N GLU A 64 -24.33 8.51 1.51
CA GLU A 64 -23.33 9.58 1.28
C GLU A 64 -23.01 10.32 2.57
N GLY A 65 -24.02 10.62 3.39
CA GLY A 65 -23.84 11.19 4.72
C GLY A 65 -23.02 10.28 5.64
N ILE A 66 -23.28 8.97 5.62
CA ILE A 66 -22.51 8.00 6.42
C ILE A 66 -21.06 7.91 5.89
N LEU A 67 -20.87 7.81 4.57
CA LEU A 67 -19.53 7.72 3.97
C LEU A 67 -18.67 8.95 4.28
N SER A 68 -19.22 10.15 4.11
CA SER A 68 -18.49 11.40 4.39
C SER A 68 -18.06 11.51 5.85
N GLU A 69 -18.93 11.13 6.79
CA GLU A 69 -18.62 11.08 8.21
C GLU A 69 -17.49 10.07 8.51
N ILE A 70 -17.55 8.86 7.95
CA ILE A 70 -16.51 7.84 8.17
C ILE A 70 -15.17 8.32 7.58
N LEU A 71 -15.19 8.95 6.42
CA LEU A 71 -13.98 9.42 5.75
C LEU A 71 -13.35 10.63 6.43
N SER A 72 -14.11 11.40 7.24
CA SER A 72 -13.57 12.48 8.07
C SER A 72 -12.66 11.95 9.19
N HIS A 73 -12.80 10.67 9.55
CA HIS A 73 -12.06 10.06 10.64
C HIS A 73 -10.56 9.94 10.34
N LYS A 74 -9.71 10.51 11.21
CA LYS A 74 -8.25 10.61 11.03
C LYS A 74 -7.54 9.28 10.73
N HIS A 75 -8.09 8.16 11.18
CA HIS A 75 -7.50 6.82 11.07
C HIS A 75 -7.92 6.03 9.82
N ILE A 76 -8.83 6.57 9.01
CA ILE A 76 -9.45 5.85 7.90
C ILE A 76 -8.89 6.37 6.57
N ASN A 77 -8.61 5.44 5.66
CA ASN A 77 -8.12 5.76 4.32
C ASN A 77 -9.21 5.63 3.25
N ASP A 78 -10.11 4.67 3.42
CA ASP A 78 -11.21 4.40 2.49
C ASP A 78 -12.32 3.64 3.22
N ALA A 79 -13.55 3.72 2.72
CA ALA A 79 -14.71 3.06 3.30
C ALA A 79 -15.69 2.65 2.19
N VAL A 80 -16.42 1.56 2.44
CA VAL A 80 -17.51 1.10 1.60
C VAL A 80 -18.72 0.85 2.50
N VAL A 81 -19.84 1.45 2.15
CA VAL A 81 -21.12 1.23 2.82
C VAL A 81 -21.97 0.33 1.93
N LEU A 82 -22.54 -0.70 2.53
CA LEU A 82 -23.49 -1.61 1.90
C LEU A 82 -24.77 -1.60 2.72
N ARG A 83 -25.91 -1.45 2.05
CA ARG A 83 -27.23 -1.63 2.67
C ARG A 83 -27.78 -3.02 2.35
N GLN A 84 -28.33 -3.69 3.36
CA GLN A 84 -29.14 -4.89 3.17
C GLN A 84 -30.30 -4.85 4.17
N LYS A 85 -31.54 -4.82 3.64
CA LYS A 85 -32.77 -4.61 4.41
C LYS A 85 -32.67 -3.32 5.24
N ASP A 86 -32.73 -3.43 6.56
CA ASP A 86 -32.72 -2.33 7.52
C ASP A 86 -31.37 -2.16 8.25
N LYS A 87 -30.31 -2.84 7.79
CA LYS A 87 -28.98 -2.75 8.38
C LYS A 87 -27.95 -2.24 7.38
N TYR A 88 -27.02 -1.44 7.89
CA TYR A 88 -25.88 -0.93 7.15
C TYR A 88 -24.62 -1.70 7.53
N TYR A 89 -23.91 -2.19 6.54
CA TYR A 89 -22.63 -2.88 6.70
C TYR A 89 -21.53 -1.96 6.19
N ILE A 90 -20.65 -1.57 7.10
CA ILE A 90 -19.58 -0.62 6.82
C ILE A 90 -18.26 -1.38 6.80
N ALA A 91 -17.62 -1.45 5.64
CA ALA A 91 -16.29 -2.01 5.52
C ALA A 91 -15.27 -0.87 5.38
N VAL A 92 -14.38 -0.73 6.37
CA VAL A 92 -13.37 0.32 6.40
C VAL A 92 -11.98 -0.21 6.08
N LYS A 93 -11.17 0.65 5.46
CA LYS A 93 -9.75 0.44 5.23
C LYS A 93 -8.97 1.41 6.12
N PRO A 94 -8.45 0.97 7.28
CA PRO A 94 -7.61 1.80 8.12
C PRO A 94 -6.32 2.22 7.42
N LYS A 95 -5.80 3.40 7.77
CA LYS A 95 -4.44 3.83 7.40
C LYS A 95 -3.41 2.83 7.93
N ARG A 96 -2.27 2.71 7.26
CA ARG A 96 -1.25 1.69 7.56
C ARG A 96 -0.81 1.70 9.02
N PHE A 97 -0.59 2.89 9.59
CA PHE A 97 -0.20 3.10 10.98
C PHE A 97 -1.33 2.87 11.99
N SER A 98 -2.60 2.88 11.55
CA SER A 98 -3.77 2.71 12.41
C SER A 98 -4.31 1.27 12.44
N ARG A 99 -3.74 0.36 11.64
CA ARG A 99 -4.14 -1.04 11.59
C ARG A 99 -4.09 -1.77 12.94
N PRO A 100 -3.10 -1.54 13.82
CA PRO A 100 -3.08 -2.17 15.15
C PRO A 100 -4.27 -1.75 16.03
N HIS A 101 -4.85 -0.58 15.76
CA HIS A 101 -5.96 0.01 16.52
C HIS A 101 -7.32 -0.28 15.87
N SER A 102 -7.46 -1.40 15.16
CA SER A 102 -8.67 -1.71 14.40
C SER A 102 -9.91 -1.87 15.29
N GLU A 103 -9.77 -2.42 16.48
CA GLU A 103 -10.91 -2.57 17.42
C GLU A 103 -11.37 -1.21 17.97
N MET A 104 -10.43 -0.30 18.24
CA MET A 104 -10.76 1.07 18.64
C MET A 104 -11.49 1.82 17.53
N ILE A 105 -11.01 1.72 16.28
CA ILE A 105 -11.70 2.33 15.12
C ILE A 105 -13.11 1.75 14.99
N LYS A 106 -13.27 0.45 15.21
CA LYS A 106 -14.56 -0.22 15.15
C LYS A 106 -15.51 0.33 16.22
N SER A 107 -15.06 0.45 17.47
CA SER A 107 -15.88 0.95 18.58
C SER A 107 -16.26 2.43 18.38
N GLU A 108 -15.32 3.27 17.98
CA GLU A 108 -15.55 4.70 17.69
C GLU A 108 -16.62 4.88 16.60
N LEU A 109 -16.48 4.17 15.48
CA LEU A 109 -17.46 4.25 14.39
C LEU A 109 -18.84 3.71 14.79
N THR A 110 -18.89 2.62 15.55
CA THR A 110 -20.19 2.12 16.04
C THR A 110 -20.88 3.10 16.96
N ALA A 111 -20.12 3.82 17.82
CA ALA A 111 -20.68 4.82 18.71
C ALA A 111 -21.22 6.04 17.93
N ILE A 112 -20.46 6.52 16.93
CA ILE A 112 -20.90 7.65 16.08
C ILE A 112 -22.22 7.34 15.38
N MET A 113 -22.39 6.11 14.90
CA MET A 113 -23.59 5.70 14.17
C MET A 113 -24.77 5.38 15.09
N ALA A 114 -24.50 4.83 16.28
CA ALA A 114 -25.53 4.65 17.31
C ALA A 114 -26.15 5.98 17.75
N ASN A 115 -25.35 7.05 17.86
CA ASN A 115 -25.85 8.40 18.17
C ASN A 115 -26.79 8.98 17.09
N LYS A 116 -26.83 8.37 15.89
CA LYS A 116 -27.69 8.77 14.78
C LYS A 116 -28.87 7.80 14.57
N ASP A 117 -29.09 6.88 15.51
CA ASP A 117 -30.08 5.80 15.44
C ASP A 117 -29.92 4.88 14.21
N ILE A 118 -28.69 4.74 13.70
CA ILE A 118 -28.40 3.91 12.53
C ILE A 118 -27.82 2.57 12.98
N ALA A 119 -28.55 1.48 12.73
CA ALA A 119 -28.06 0.13 12.97
C ALA A 119 -26.95 -0.25 11.98
N VAL A 120 -25.71 -0.32 12.47
CA VAL A 120 -24.52 -0.62 11.66
C VAL A 120 -23.70 -1.78 12.19
N GLU A 121 -23.09 -2.52 11.26
CA GLU A 121 -22.02 -3.47 11.55
C GLU A 121 -20.74 -3.04 10.84
N VAL A 122 -19.66 -2.85 11.61
CA VAL A 122 -18.39 -2.31 11.11
C VAL A 122 -17.33 -3.41 10.97
N PHE A 123 -16.69 -3.47 9.80
CA PHE A 123 -15.65 -4.44 9.47
C PHE A 123 -14.34 -3.73 9.11
N THR A 124 -13.26 -4.14 9.77
CA THR A 124 -11.93 -3.54 9.59
C THR A 124 -10.93 -4.46 8.90
N LYS A 125 -11.26 -5.76 8.76
CA LYS A 125 -10.33 -6.72 8.13
C LYS A 125 -10.21 -6.44 6.61
N PRO A 126 -9.00 -6.50 6.03
CA PRO A 126 -8.78 -6.23 4.61
C PRO A 126 -9.62 -7.11 3.66
N ARG A 127 -9.90 -8.36 4.06
CA ARG A 127 -10.74 -9.29 3.28
C ARG A 127 -12.16 -8.76 3.10
N HIS A 128 -12.78 -8.31 4.20
CA HIS A 128 -14.14 -7.76 4.18
C HIS A 128 -14.20 -6.52 3.28
N TYR A 129 -13.26 -5.59 3.44
CA TYR A 129 -13.20 -4.41 2.57
C TYR A 129 -13.06 -4.75 1.08
N ARG A 130 -12.22 -5.72 0.70
CA ARG A 130 -12.09 -6.13 -0.72
C ARG A 130 -13.39 -6.70 -1.27
N LEU A 131 -14.07 -7.55 -0.49
CA LEU A 131 -15.36 -8.13 -0.87
C LEU A 131 -16.43 -7.04 -1.02
N ALA A 132 -16.52 -6.13 -0.06
CA ALA A 132 -17.46 -5.02 -0.10
C ALA A 132 -17.23 -4.12 -1.33
N LYS A 133 -15.97 -3.82 -1.64
CA LYS A 133 -15.61 -3.04 -2.84
C LYS A 133 -15.93 -3.75 -4.15
N GLN A 134 -15.87 -5.08 -4.18
CA GLN A 134 -16.31 -5.86 -5.35
C GLN A 134 -17.83 -5.81 -5.50
N LEU A 135 -18.55 -5.91 -4.38
CA LEU A 135 -20.01 -5.82 -4.36
C LEU A 135 -20.52 -4.45 -4.79
N SER A 136 -19.88 -3.36 -4.34
CA SER A 136 -20.29 -2.00 -4.72
C SER A 136 -20.06 -1.69 -6.20
N LYS A 137 -19.06 -2.33 -6.84
CA LYS A 137 -18.75 -2.13 -8.27
C LYS A 137 -19.63 -2.95 -9.21
N LYS A 138 -20.12 -4.12 -8.80
CA LYS A 138 -20.86 -5.02 -9.69
C LYS A 138 -22.34 -4.60 -9.78
N ARG A 139 -22.62 -3.67 -10.69
CA ARG A 139 -23.99 -3.20 -11.03
C ARG A 139 -24.95 -4.27 -11.57
N SER A 140 -24.46 -5.44 -12.00
CA SER A 140 -25.27 -6.49 -12.66
C SER A 140 -25.30 -7.83 -11.96
N VAL A 141 -25.00 -7.88 -10.66
CA VAL A 141 -25.18 -9.12 -9.90
C VAL A 141 -26.67 -9.27 -9.62
N ASN A 142 -27.26 -10.34 -10.17
CA ASN A 142 -28.61 -10.82 -9.84
C ASN A 142 -28.84 -10.64 -8.31
N PRO A 143 -29.93 -9.98 -7.86
CA PRO A 143 -30.18 -9.70 -6.44
C PRO A 143 -29.94 -10.89 -5.52
N GLN A 144 -30.28 -12.11 -5.96
CA GLN A 144 -30.05 -13.35 -5.23
C GLN A 144 -28.56 -13.66 -5.02
N LYS A 145 -27.72 -13.45 -6.02
CA LYS A 145 -26.25 -13.61 -5.89
C LYS A 145 -25.64 -12.53 -4.99
N ARG A 146 -26.24 -11.34 -4.93
CA ARG A 146 -25.79 -10.27 -4.04
C ARG A 146 -26.07 -10.64 -2.59
N GLU A 147 -27.25 -11.19 -2.31
CA GLU A 147 -27.62 -11.73 -1.00
C GLU A 147 -26.73 -12.91 -0.60
N GLU A 148 -26.46 -13.86 -1.50
CA GLU A 148 -25.61 -15.01 -1.20
C GLU A 148 -24.16 -14.61 -0.87
N ILE A 149 -23.62 -13.57 -1.52
CA ILE A 149 -22.27 -13.06 -1.22
C ILE A 149 -22.26 -12.26 0.10
N LEU A 150 -23.34 -11.54 0.40
CA LEU A 150 -23.54 -10.88 1.71
C LEU A 150 -23.64 -11.92 2.83
N ASP A 151 -24.38 -13.01 2.62
CA ASP A 151 -24.46 -14.10 3.60
C ASP A 151 -23.09 -14.77 3.79
N LYS A 152 -22.32 -14.98 2.72
CA LYS A 152 -20.91 -15.44 2.84
C LYS A 152 -20.01 -14.42 3.55
N PHE A 153 -20.31 -13.13 3.44
CA PHE A 153 -19.59 -12.05 4.14
C PHE A 153 -19.90 -12.06 5.64
N LEU A 154 -21.12 -12.42 6.03
CA LEU A 154 -21.61 -12.46 7.42
C LEU A 154 -21.35 -13.80 8.14
N GLN A 155 -21.40 -14.93 7.42
CA GLN A 155 -21.25 -16.27 8.01
C GLN A 155 -19.81 -16.65 8.37
N LYS A 156 -18.79 -15.97 7.83
CA LYS A 156 -17.39 -16.18 8.23
C LYS A 156 -17.03 -15.28 9.42
N LYS A 157 -17.64 -15.56 10.57
CA LYS A 157 -17.15 -15.09 11.88
C LYS A 157 -15.91 -15.88 12.29
#